data_AF-A0A9E5HCQ7-F1
#
_entry.id   AF-A0A9E5HCQ7-F1
#
_cell.length_a   1.000
_cell.length_b   1.000
_cell.length_c   1.000
_cell.angle_alpha   90.00
_cell.angle_beta   90.00
_cell.angle_gamma   90.00
#
_symmetry.space_group_name_H-M   'P 1'
#
loop_
_entity.id
_entity.type
_entity.pdbx_description
1 polymer ?
#
loop_
_entity_poly.entity_id
_entity_poly.type
_entity_poly.pdbx_seq_one_letter_code
_entity_poly.pdbx_strand_id
1 'polypeptide(L)'
;MAITALQAIAIKAFRDRLASLGVNPLEVIETASLRRGAAASAHSPPTSHEILETAVAMSGDTTLAIKIGSGLDLTQYGAYGFALMTCSDIGAALKLFLRYGQTFIQSSNWHRSVSKDGVVLCLQQNAGTGYQKMLVTELAFSQLYLQTKSLVAKPTEGVTVHFSYPKPAHFGVYEQNWPVLMEFNQEHTQIFLPDQWLRQRVRTGDPSTNVLFNHQCEELVSGMAEVDETTAIIRRLLIHSAGSFLSISELAE
;
A
#
# COMPACT_ATOMS: atom_id res chain seq x y z
N MET A 1 2.87 7.61 -16.75
CA MET A 1 3.60 8.04 -15.53
C MET A 1 4.62 6.94 -15.24
N ALA A 2 5.89 7.25 -15.06
CA ALA A 2 6.90 6.23 -14.78
C ALA A 2 6.67 5.64 -13.37
N ILE A 3 6.74 4.32 -13.24
CA ILE A 3 6.69 3.63 -11.95
C ILE A 3 8.01 3.91 -11.23
N THR A 4 7.96 4.46 -10.02
CA THR A 4 9.16 4.65 -9.19
C THR A 4 9.67 3.32 -8.65
N ALA A 5 10.93 3.24 -8.26
CA ALA A 5 11.48 2.01 -7.69
C ALA A 5 10.72 1.57 -6.41
N LEU A 6 10.27 2.52 -5.59
CA LEU A 6 9.43 2.28 -4.42
C LEU A 6 8.06 1.68 -4.80
N GLN A 7 7.42 2.19 -5.86
CA GLN A 7 6.17 1.61 -6.35
C GLN A 7 6.34 0.18 -6.86
N ALA A 8 7.45 -0.12 -7.54
CA ALA A 8 7.72 -1.47 -8.01
C ALA A 8 7.85 -2.48 -6.86
N ILE A 9 8.46 -2.08 -5.74
CA ILE A 9 8.56 -2.90 -4.51
C ILE A 9 7.17 -3.16 -3.94
N ALA A 10 6.34 -2.13 -3.80
CA ALA A 10 4.98 -2.28 -3.28
C ALA A 10 4.10 -3.17 -4.17
N ILE A 11 4.20 -3.02 -5.50
CA ILE A 11 3.49 -3.87 -6.48
C ILE A 11 3.92 -5.32 -6.34
N LYS A 12 5.22 -5.59 -6.20
CA LYS A 12 5.73 -6.95 -5.98
C LYS A 12 5.16 -7.54 -4.69
N ALA A 13 5.26 -6.83 -3.57
CA ALA A 13 4.74 -7.30 -2.28
C ALA A 13 3.23 -7.60 -2.34
N PHE A 14 2.45 -6.71 -2.96
CA PHE A 14 1.02 -6.92 -3.18
C PHE A 14 0.74 -8.18 -4.02
N ARG A 15 1.45 -8.36 -5.14
CA ARG A 15 1.30 -9.52 -6.02
C ARG A 15 1.62 -10.84 -5.31
N ASP A 16 2.75 -10.88 -4.61
CA ASP A 16 3.20 -12.06 -3.89
C ASP A 16 2.20 -12.40 -2.77
N ARG A 17 1.65 -11.38 -2.09
CA ARG A 17 0.62 -11.55 -1.08
C ARG A 17 -0.69 -12.09 -1.66
N LEU A 18 -1.13 -11.55 -2.79
CA LEU A 18 -2.35 -11.99 -3.48
C LEU A 18 -2.24 -13.47 -3.90
N ALA A 19 -1.10 -13.86 -4.46
CA ALA A 19 -0.81 -15.25 -4.81
C ALA A 19 -0.80 -16.17 -3.56
N SER A 20 -0.23 -15.72 -2.43
CA SER A 20 -0.25 -16.49 -1.17
C SER A 20 -1.65 -16.74 -0.61
N LEU A 21 -2.63 -15.93 -1.01
CA LEU A 21 -4.04 -16.07 -0.65
C LEU A 21 -4.84 -16.89 -1.68
N GLY A 22 -4.16 -17.52 -2.64
CA GLY A 22 -4.78 -18.37 -3.66
C GLY A 22 -5.43 -17.60 -4.81
N VAL A 23 -5.18 -16.29 -4.93
CA VAL A 23 -5.72 -15.46 -6.01
C VAL A 23 -4.61 -15.19 -7.04
N ASN A 24 -4.80 -15.63 -8.28
CA ASN A 24 -3.81 -15.44 -9.34
C ASN A 24 -3.73 -13.97 -9.78
N PRO A 25 -2.60 -13.28 -9.58
CA PRO A 25 -2.51 -11.85 -9.90
C PRO A 25 -2.62 -11.53 -11.39
N LEU A 26 -2.21 -12.43 -12.28
CA LEU A 26 -2.31 -12.22 -13.72
C LEU A 26 -3.77 -12.29 -14.18
N GLU A 27 -4.51 -13.29 -13.71
CA GLU A 27 -5.94 -13.43 -14.00
C GLU A 27 -6.74 -12.24 -13.45
N VAL A 28 -6.36 -11.70 -12.29
CA VAL A 28 -6.97 -10.49 -11.74
C VAL A 28 -6.76 -9.29 -12.66
N ILE A 29 -5.55 -9.07 -13.17
CA ILE A 29 -5.25 -7.95 -14.08
C ILE A 29 -5.98 -8.10 -15.41
N GLU A 30 -5.99 -9.31 -15.97
CA GLU A 30 -6.72 -9.63 -17.20
C GLU A 30 -8.21 -9.37 -17.02
N THR A 31 -8.81 -9.93 -15.97
CA THR A 31 -10.23 -9.76 -15.68
C THR A 31 -10.59 -8.28 -15.43
N ALA A 32 -9.75 -7.54 -14.70
CA ALA A 32 -9.96 -6.11 -14.46
C ALA A 32 -9.85 -5.29 -15.76
N SER A 33 -9.01 -5.72 -16.70
CA SER A 33 -8.88 -5.08 -18.01
C SER A 33 -10.10 -5.36 -18.89
N LEU A 34 -10.57 -6.61 -18.92
CA LEU A 34 -11.78 -7.02 -19.67
C LEU A 34 -13.04 -6.28 -19.18
N ARG A 35 -13.18 -6.07 -17.87
CA ARG A 35 -14.32 -5.35 -17.27
C ARG A 35 -14.44 -3.89 -17.71
N ARG A 36 -13.37 -3.27 -18.22
CA ARG A 36 -13.39 -1.89 -18.70
C ARG A 36 -13.91 -1.71 -20.12
N GLY A 37 -14.18 -2.80 -20.84
CA GLY A 37 -14.71 -2.77 -22.21
C GLY A 37 -13.75 -2.13 -23.22
N ALA A 38 -14.24 -1.84 -24.43
CA ALA A 38 -13.44 -1.33 -25.57
C ALA A 38 -13.35 0.21 -25.66
N ALA A 39 -13.77 0.95 -24.62
CA ALA A 39 -13.72 2.41 -24.62
C ALA A 39 -12.27 2.94 -24.56
N ALA A 40 -12.03 4.24 -24.81
CA ALA A 40 -10.67 4.82 -24.80
C ALA A 40 -9.87 4.59 -23.50
N SER A 41 -10.52 4.30 -22.38
CA SER A 41 -9.93 3.86 -21.11
C SER A 41 -9.34 2.43 -21.13
N ALA A 42 -9.65 1.62 -22.14
CA ALA A 42 -9.18 0.23 -22.30
C ALA A 42 -7.67 0.13 -22.53
N HIS A 43 -7.03 1.19 -23.01
CA HIS A 43 -5.59 1.23 -23.29
C HIS A 43 -4.74 1.56 -22.05
N SER A 44 -5.37 1.94 -20.94
CA SER A 44 -4.66 2.22 -19.67
C SER A 44 -4.72 1.01 -18.74
N PRO A 45 -3.66 0.71 -17.97
CA PRO A 45 -3.66 -0.39 -17.01
C PRO A 45 -4.73 -0.21 -15.91
N PRO A 46 -5.21 -1.30 -15.27
CA PRO A 46 -6.24 -1.21 -14.23
C PRO A 46 -5.71 -0.48 -13.02
N THR A 47 -6.56 0.37 -12.44
CA THR A 47 -6.23 1.10 -11.23
C THR A 47 -6.14 0.14 -10.04
N SER A 48 -5.42 0.52 -9.00
CA SER A 48 -5.34 -0.29 -7.76
C SER A 48 -6.73 -0.58 -7.17
N HIS A 49 -7.67 0.37 -7.29
CA HIS A 49 -9.07 0.22 -6.92
C HIS A 49 -9.78 -0.89 -7.69
N GLU A 50 -9.64 -0.90 -9.02
CA GLU A 50 -10.26 -1.90 -9.91
C GLU A 50 -9.64 -3.30 -9.74
N ILE A 51 -8.31 -3.35 -9.56
CA ILE A 51 -7.58 -4.59 -9.28
C ILE A 51 -8.09 -5.20 -7.97
N LEU A 52 -8.21 -4.40 -6.91
CA LEU A 52 -8.60 -4.89 -5.60
C LEU A 52 -10.06 -5.35 -5.57
N GLU A 53 -10.97 -4.59 -6.18
CA GLU A 53 -12.37 -5.03 -6.35
C GLU A 53 -12.47 -6.31 -7.19
N THR A 54 -11.69 -6.40 -8.27
CA THR A 54 -11.65 -7.60 -9.11
C THR A 54 -11.16 -8.82 -8.35
N ALA A 55 -10.11 -8.67 -7.55
CA ALA A 55 -9.58 -9.74 -6.71
C ALA A 55 -10.62 -10.24 -5.69
N VAL A 56 -11.34 -9.32 -5.03
CA VAL A 56 -12.43 -9.66 -4.09
C VAL A 56 -13.58 -10.39 -4.79
N ALA A 57 -13.97 -9.91 -5.98
CA ALA A 57 -15.04 -10.55 -6.75
C ALA A 57 -14.65 -11.96 -7.24
N MET A 58 -13.38 -12.15 -7.64
CA MET A 58 -12.89 -13.46 -8.10
C MET A 58 -12.71 -14.46 -6.96
N SER A 59 -12.28 -14.01 -5.78
CA SER A 59 -12.12 -14.88 -4.62
C SER A 59 -13.45 -15.25 -3.94
N GLY A 60 -14.49 -14.42 -4.12
CA GLY A 60 -15.73 -14.50 -3.36
C GLY A 60 -15.57 -14.12 -1.88
N ASP A 61 -14.40 -13.58 -1.49
CA ASP A 61 -14.06 -13.25 -0.12
C ASP A 61 -14.07 -11.73 0.10
N THR A 62 -15.15 -11.23 0.69
CA THR A 62 -15.35 -9.81 1.02
C THR A 62 -14.31 -9.26 2.00
N THR A 63 -13.56 -10.13 2.69
CA THR A 63 -12.53 -9.76 3.67
C THR A 63 -11.11 -9.77 3.07
N LEU A 64 -10.98 -10.07 1.77
CA LEU A 64 -9.69 -10.26 1.11
C LEU A 64 -8.78 -9.04 1.24
N ALA A 65 -9.32 -7.81 1.14
CA ALA A 65 -8.53 -6.59 1.28
C ALA A 65 -7.85 -6.48 2.65
N ILE A 66 -8.60 -6.78 3.73
CA ILE A 66 -8.05 -6.88 5.09
C ILE A 66 -6.96 -7.94 5.15
N LYS A 67 -7.19 -9.14 4.59
CA LYS A 67 -6.22 -10.25 4.60
C LYS A 67 -4.93 -9.93 3.84
N ILE A 68 -5.05 -9.21 2.73
CA ILE A 68 -3.89 -8.71 1.97
C ILE A 68 -3.09 -7.78 2.88
N GLY A 69 -3.71 -6.70 3.38
CA GLY A 69 -3.04 -5.72 4.23
C GLY A 69 -2.39 -6.33 5.48
N SER A 70 -3.08 -7.28 6.12
CA SER A 70 -2.59 -7.98 7.32
C SER A 70 -1.44 -8.95 7.09
N GLY A 71 -0.94 -9.07 5.85
CA GLY A 71 0.28 -9.82 5.54
C GLY A 71 1.29 -9.04 4.70
N LEU A 72 1.20 -7.71 4.68
CA LEU A 72 2.18 -6.81 4.05
C LEU A 72 3.12 -6.23 5.12
N ASP A 73 4.11 -7.02 5.55
CA ASP A 73 5.06 -6.62 6.59
C ASP A 73 6.13 -5.65 6.06
N LEU A 74 6.87 -5.00 6.98
CA LEU A 74 7.88 -4.00 6.62
C LEU A 74 9.06 -4.59 5.82
N THR A 75 9.44 -5.84 6.06
CA THR A 75 10.62 -6.46 5.41
C THR A 75 10.41 -6.62 3.90
N GLN A 76 9.16 -6.72 3.46
CA GLN A 76 8.79 -6.80 2.04
C GLN A 76 9.00 -5.47 1.29
N TYR A 77 9.20 -4.36 2.01
CA TYR A 77 9.40 -3.03 1.42
C TYR A 77 10.87 -2.61 1.28
N GLY A 78 11.82 -3.53 1.47
CA GLY A 78 13.25 -3.26 1.27
C GLY A 78 13.76 -2.09 2.11
N ALA A 79 14.57 -1.21 1.52
CA ALA A 79 15.19 -0.07 2.21
C ALA A 79 14.16 0.83 2.92
N TYR A 80 12.97 1.04 2.34
CA TYR A 80 11.90 1.81 2.99
C TYR A 80 11.42 1.16 4.29
N GLY A 81 11.19 -0.15 4.26
CA GLY A 81 10.79 -0.91 5.43
C GLY A 81 11.83 -0.87 6.54
N PHE A 82 13.10 -1.08 6.18
CA PHE A 82 14.21 -1.00 7.13
C PHE A 82 14.41 0.42 7.68
N ALA A 83 14.19 1.45 6.88
CA ALA A 83 14.22 2.83 7.37
C ALA A 83 13.14 3.06 8.44
N LEU A 84 11.91 2.56 8.26
CA LEU A 84 10.88 2.62 9.30
C LEU A 84 11.26 1.84 10.56
N MET A 85 11.82 0.63 10.41
CA MET A 85 12.21 -0.24 11.52
C MET A 85 13.38 0.33 12.36
N THR A 86 14.19 1.20 11.78
CA THR A 86 15.36 1.79 12.45
C THR A 86 15.12 3.20 12.98
N CYS A 87 13.93 3.78 12.76
CA CYS A 87 13.59 5.10 13.30
C CYS A 87 13.69 5.15 14.83
N SER A 88 13.93 6.34 15.39
CA SER A 88 14.03 6.52 16.84
C SER A 88 12.71 6.32 17.58
N ASP A 89 11.61 6.72 16.95
CA ASP A 89 10.25 6.75 17.48
C ASP A 89 9.22 6.79 16.33
N ILE A 90 7.95 6.66 16.68
CA ILE A 90 6.86 6.64 15.71
C ILE A 90 6.63 7.99 15.04
N GLY A 91 6.94 9.10 15.71
CA GLY A 91 6.91 10.43 15.10
C GLY A 91 7.89 10.54 13.93
N ALA A 92 9.10 10.00 14.08
CA ALA A 92 10.09 9.89 13.01
C ALA A 92 9.62 8.95 11.90
N ALA A 93 9.10 7.77 12.25
CA ALA A 93 8.57 6.81 11.28
C ALA A 93 7.39 7.40 10.48
N LEU A 94 6.50 8.16 11.11
CA LEU A 94 5.38 8.83 10.46
C LEU A 94 5.85 9.88 9.44
N LYS A 95 6.90 10.65 9.75
CA LYS A 95 7.48 11.60 8.79
C LYS A 95 8.02 10.88 7.55
N LEU A 96 8.69 9.75 7.74
CA LEU A 96 9.21 8.92 6.65
C LEU A 96 8.08 8.31 5.82
N PHE A 97 7.06 7.79 6.48
CA PHE A 97 5.84 7.30 5.84
C PHE A 97 5.17 8.38 4.97
N LEU A 98 4.98 9.58 5.52
CA LEU A 98 4.36 10.70 4.80
C LEU A 98 5.20 11.19 3.62
N ARG A 99 6.51 10.93 3.63
CA ARG A 99 7.42 11.32 2.55
C ARG A 99 7.43 10.31 1.40
N TYR A 100 7.54 9.02 1.71
CA TYR A 100 7.77 7.98 0.70
C TYR A 100 6.55 7.06 0.46
N GLY A 101 5.79 6.78 1.52
CA GLY A 101 4.65 5.84 1.50
C GLY A 101 3.44 6.34 0.71
N GLN A 102 3.36 7.65 0.44
CA GLN A 102 2.33 8.27 -0.39
C GLN A 102 2.25 7.68 -1.80
N THR A 103 3.36 7.11 -2.29
CA THR A 103 3.47 6.66 -3.68
C THR A 103 2.87 5.27 -3.92
N PHE A 104 2.60 4.49 -2.87
CA PHE A 104 2.27 3.06 -3.00
C PHE A 104 0.88 2.77 -3.56
N ILE A 105 -0.11 3.62 -3.29
CA ILE A 105 -1.48 3.45 -3.76
C ILE A 105 -1.84 4.65 -4.63
N GLN A 106 -1.94 4.43 -5.94
CA GLN A 106 -2.30 5.49 -6.86
C GLN A 106 -3.68 6.08 -6.51
N SER A 107 -3.83 7.39 -6.74
CA SER A 107 -5.05 8.15 -6.44
C SER A 107 -5.48 8.16 -4.96
N SER A 108 -4.58 7.78 -4.05
CA SER A 108 -4.79 7.85 -2.60
C SER A 108 -3.64 8.62 -1.95
N ASN A 109 -3.96 9.58 -1.09
CA ASN A 109 -2.97 10.44 -0.43
C ASN A 109 -3.31 10.60 1.05
N TRP A 110 -2.28 10.56 1.88
CA TRP A 110 -2.37 10.78 3.31
C TRP A 110 -2.07 12.23 3.65
N HIS A 111 -3.04 12.90 4.26
CA HIS A 111 -2.90 14.27 4.72
C HIS A 111 -2.72 14.29 6.24
N ARG A 112 -1.71 15.04 6.68
CA ARG A 112 -1.44 15.26 8.10
C ARG A 112 -1.99 16.60 8.52
N SER A 113 -2.75 16.62 9.62
CA SER A 113 -3.06 17.85 10.35
C SER A 113 -2.68 17.70 11.82
N VAL A 114 -2.34 18.83 12.45
CA VAL A 114 -1.99 18.88 13.88
C VAL A 114 -3.25 19.22 14.66
N SER A 115 -3.50 18.45 15.71
CA SER A 115 -4.53 18.71 16.72
C SER A 115 -3.85 19.11 18.03
N LYS A 116 -4.64 19.58 19.00
CA LYS A 116 -4.14 19.99 20.32
C LYS A 116 -3.38 18.87 21.04
N ASP A 117 -3.89 17.64 20.93
CA ASP A 117 -3.42 16.48 21.72
C ASP A 117 -2.77 15.39 20.85
N GLY A 118 -2.47 15.68 19.59
CA GLY A 118 -1.88 14.71 18.68
C GLY A 118 -1.95 15.10 17.21
N VAL A 119 -1.89 14.09 16.34
CA VAL A 119 -1.93 14.24 14.88
C VAL A 119 -3.14 13.51 14.33
N VAL A 120 -3.81 14.12 13.35
CA VAL A 120 -4.82 13.44 12.53
C VAL A 120 -4.21 13.12 11.17
N LEU A 121 -4.31 11.85 10.79
CA LEU A 121 -3.87 11.33 9.50
C LEU A 121 -5.11 10.95 8.68
N CYS A 122 -5.42 11.71 7.64
CA CYS A 122 -6.60 11.52 6.80
C CYS A 122 -6.22 10.85 5.47
N LEU A 123 -6.90 9.75 5.13
CA LEU A 123 -6.77 9.08 3.84
C LEU A 123 -7.75 9.70 2.85
N GLN A 124 -7.24 10.47 1.90
CA GLN A 124 -8.02 11.04 0.81
C GLN A 124 -7.89 10.19 -0.45
N GLN A 125 -9.02 9.84 -1.06
CA GLN A 125 -9.07 9.01 -2.26
C GLN A 125 -9.81 9.75 -3.37
N ASN A 126 -9.08 10.08 -4.43
CA ASN A 126 -9.54 10.94 -5.53
C ASN A 126 -10.16 10.13 -6.70
N ALA A 127 -10.18 8.81 -6.59
CA ALA A 127 -10.74 7.91 -7.59
C ALA A 127 -11.52 6.77 -6.92
N GLY A 128 -12.29 6.05 -7.75
CA GLY A 128 -13.02 4.85 -7.38
C GLY A 128 -14.41 5.08 -6.78
N THR A 129 -15.21 4.03 -6.79
CA THR A 129 -16.55 3.97 -6.17
C THR A 129 -16.45 3.92 -4.64
N GLY A 130 -17.57 4.11 -3.94
CA GLY A 130 -17.60 3.98 -2.47
C GLY A 130 -17.10 2.61 -1.99
N TYR A 131 -17.47 1.53 -2.69
CA TYR A 131 -17.01 0.18 -2.38
C TYR A 131 -15.51 0.01 -2.63
N GLN A 132 -15.00 0.48 -3.77
CA GLN A 132 -13.56 0.43 -4.06
C GLN A 132 -12.74 1.22 -3.03
N LYS A 133 -13.22 2.39 -2.60
CA LYS A 133 -12.59 3.18 -1.54
C LYS A 133 -12.56 2.46 -0.20
N MET A 134 -13.65 1.78 0.17
CA MET A 134 -13.72 0.92 1.36
C MET A 134 -12.64 -0.18 1.31
N LEU A 135 -12.52 -0.92 0.20
CA LEU A 135 -11.52 -1.97 0.05
C LEU A 135 -10.08 -1.44 0.17
N VAL A 136 -9.78 -0.31 -0.47
CA VAL A 136 -8.45 0.30 -0.35
C VAL A 136 -8.18 0.78 1.08
N THR A 137 -9.20 1.31 1.77
CA THR A 137 -9.11 1.69 3.18
C THR A 137 -8.80 0.46 4.05
N GLU A 138 -9.53 -0.64 3.85
CA GLU A 138 -9.32 -1.90 4.57
C GLU A 138 -7.89 -2.43 4.40
N LEU A 139 -7.39 -2.46 3.17
CA LEU A 139 -6.01 -2.87 2.88
C LEU A 139 -5.01 -1.96 3.60
N ALA A 140 -5.14 -0.65 3.42
CA ALA A 140 -4.18 0.31 3.95
C ALA A 140 -4.16 0.33 5.49
N PHE A 141 -5.33 0.25 6.13
CA PHE A 141 -5.44 0.27 7.60
C PHE A 141 -4.98 -1.05 8.21
N SER A 142 -5.29 -2.19 7.58
CA SER A 142 -4.72 -3.49 8.00
C SER A 142 -3.20 -3.49 7.93
N GLN A 143 -2.64 -2.95 6.85
CA GLN A 143 -1.21 -2.84 6.68
C GLN A 143 -0.59 -1.92 7.75
N LEU A 144 -1.13 -0.72 7.95
CA LEU A 144 -0.64 0.21 8.97
C LEU A 144 -0.70 -0.41 10.38
N TYR A 145 -1.77 -1.14 10.68
CA TYR A 145 -1.88 -1.82 11.97
C TYR A 145 -0.83 -2.92 12.14
N LEU A 146 -0.61 -3.78 11.14
CA LEU A 146 0.43 -4.80 11.17
C LEU A 146 1.82 -4.16 11.39
N GLN A 147 2.12 -3.10 10.64
CA GLN A 147 3.40 -2.41 10.70
C GLN A 147 3.60 -1.76 12.08
N THR A 148 2.62 -1.00 12.59
CA THR A 148 2.73 -0.37 13.92
C THR A 148 2.83 -1.42 15.04
N LYS A 149 2.10 -2.53 14.95
CA LYS A 149 2.22 -3.66 15.88
C LYS A 149 3.63 -4.27 15.92
N SER A 150 4.31 -4.30 14.78
CA SER A 150 5.71 -4.76 14.71
C SER A 150 6.70 -3.75 15.30
N LEU A 151 6.39 -2.44 15.22
CA LEU A 151 7.29 -1.36 15.62
C LEU A 151 7.22 -1.02 17.11
N VAL A 152 6.06 -1.13 17.77
CA VAL A 152 5.88 -0.64 19.15
C VAL A 152 5.17 -1.62 20.08
N ALA A 153 5.36 -1.44 21.39
CA ALA A 153 4.73 -2.27 22.42
C ALA A 153 3.21 -2.10 22.47
N LYS A 154 2.72 -0.87 22.32
CA LYS A 154 1.31 -0.52 22.48
C LYS A 154 0.76 0.14 21.21
N PRO A 155 0.48 -0.64 20.15
CA PRO A 155 0.15 -0.10 18.83
C PRO A 155 -1.16 0.68 18.77
N THR A 156 -2.06 0.51 19.75
CA THR A 156 -3.41 1.12 19.72
C THR A 156 -3.69 2.07 20.89
N GLU A 157 -2.71 2.35 21.75
CA GLU A 157 -2.92 3.15 22.96
C GLU A 157 -3.37 4.59 22.62
N GLY A 158 -4.64 4.88 22.88
CA GLY A 158 -5.28 6.17 22.61
C GLY A 158 -5.55 6.47 21.13
N VAL A 159 -5.29 5.51 20.23
CA VAL A 159 -5.56 5.66 18.80
C VAL A 159 -7.06 5.49 18.55
N THR A 160 -7.65 6.38 17.76
CA THR A 160 -9.03 6.25 17.27
C THR A 160 -9.06 6.30 15.75
N VAL A 161 -10.06 5.62 15.17
CA VAL A 161 -10.22 5.49 13.73
C VAL A 161 -11.63 5.90 13.34
N HIS A 162 -11.72 6.79 12.36
CA HIS A 162 -12.98 7.19 11.74
C HIS A 162 -13.02 6.64 10.32
N PHE A 163 -14.19 6.15 9.91
CA PHE A 163 -14.49 5.72 8.55
C PHE A 163 -15.61 6.58 7.97
N SER A 164 -15.43 7.08 6.76
CA SER A 164 -16.45 7.88 6.08
C SER A 164 -17.58 7.08 5.45
N TYR A 165 -17.51 5.74 5.54
CA TYR A 165 -18.50 4.81 5.03
C TYR A 165 -19.30 4.17 6.18
N PRO A 166 -20.49 3.61 5.91
CA PRO A 166 -21.27 2.88 6.91
C PRO A 166 -20.56 1.61 7.35
N LYS A 167 -20.89 1.14 8.57
CA LYS A 167 -20.37 -0.13 9.09
C LYS A 167 -20.63 -1.27 8.08
N PRO A 168 -19.60 -1.99 7.60
CA PRO A 168 -19.76 -3.03 6.60
C PRO A 168 -20.37 -4.31 7.18
N ALA A 169 -20.93 -5.15 6.32
CA ALA A 169 -21.53 -6.42 6.74
C ALA A 169 -20.54 -7.36 7.45
N HIS A 170 -19.26 -7.34 7.04
CA HIS A 170 -18.17 -8.11 7.63
C HIS A 170 -17.44 -7.39 8.78
N PHE A 171 -18.11 -6.46 9.48
CA PHE A 171 -17.53 -5.70 10.59
C PHE A 171 -16.91 -6.57 11.70
N GLY A 172 -17.39 -7.80 11.91
CA GLY A 172 -16.78 -8.71 12.89
C GLY A 172 -15.28 -8.96 12.63
N VAL A 173 -14.83 -8.87 11.38
CA VAL A 173 -13.40 -8.99 11.04
C VAL A 173 -12.62 -7.73 11.43
N TYR A 174 -13.24 -6.56 11.37
CA TYR A 174 -12.62 -5.31 11.85
C TYR A 174 -12.34 -5.41 13.35
N GLU A 175 -13.35 -5.81 14.14
CA GLU A 175 -13.21 -5.96 15.60
C GLU A 175 -12.14 -6.98 16.00
N GLN A 176 -12.04 -8.08 15.26
CA GLN A 176 -11.02 -9.11 15.50
C GLN A 176 -9.60 -8.64 15.17
N ASN A 177 -9.43 -7.84 14.11
CA ASN A 177 -8.12 -7.44 13.64
C ASN A 177 -7.62 -6.16 14.30
N TRP A 178 -8.49 -5.21 14.64
CA TRP A 178 -8.11 -3.88 15.09
C TRP A 178 -8.70 -3.57 16.48
N PRO A 179 -7.91 -3.75 17.56
CA PRO A 179 -8.31 -3.38 18.92
C PRO A 179 -8.16 -1.87 19.13
N VAL A 180 -8.90 -1.09 18.34
CA VAL A 180 -8.98 0.39 18.36
C VAL A 180 -10.44 0.81 18.43
N LEU A 181 -10.70 2.02 18.94
CA LEU A 181 -12.03 2.61 18.84
C LEU A 181 -12.29 2.99 17.38
N MET A 182 -13.37 2.45 16.81
CA MET A 182 -13.78 2.68 15.43
C MET A 182 -15.14 3.36 15.36
N GLU A 183 -15.21 4.47 14.63
CA GLU A 183 -16.44 5.21 14.36
C GLU A 183 -16.73 5.21 12.86
N PHE A 184 -17.99 5.00 12.48
CA PHE A 184 -18.44 4.93 11.08
C PHE A 184 -19.39 6.08 10.77
N ASN A 185 -19.71 6.28 9.49
CA ASN A 185 -20.52 7.39 8.99
C ASN A 185 -19.96 8.77 9.39
N GLN A 186 -18.63 8.89 9.44
CA GLN A 186 -17.95 10.15 9.72
C GLN A 186 -17.73 10.95 8.43
N GLU A 187 -17.32 12.21 8.55
CA GLU A 187 -17.03 13.04 7.36
C GLU A 187 -15.79 12.54 6.59
N HIS A 188 -14.80 12.00 7.31
CA HIS A 188 -13.51 11.61 6.76
C HIS A 188 -13.05 10.25 7.26
N THR A 189 -12.32 9.52 6.40
CA THR A 189 -11.57 8.33 6.78
C THR A 189 -10.22 8.76 7.34
N GLN A 190 -10.02 8.63 8.64
CA GLN A 190 -8.86 9.19 9.33
C GLN A 190 -8.47 8.41 10.60
N ILE A 191 -7.22 8.59 11.01
CA ILE A 191 -6.65 8.03 12.23
C ILE A 191 -6.19 9.18 13.12
N PHE A 192 -6.65 9.22 14.36
CA PHE A 192 -6.09 10.10 15.39
C PHE A 192 -4.96 9.39 16.13
N LEU A 193 -3.81 10.05 16.20
CA LEU A 193 -2.58 9.55 16.81
C LEU A 193 -2.18 10.49 17.96
N PRO A 194 -2.33 10.07 19.23
CA PRO A 194 -1.96 10.89 20.37
C PRO A 194 -0.47 11.22 20.39
N ASP A 195 -0.13 12.38 20.96
CA ASP A 195 1.26 12.80 21.14
C ASP A 195 2.13 11.78 21.90
N GLN A 196 1.56 11.14 22.92
CA GLN A 196 2.24 10.09 23.68
C GLN A 196 2.52 8.85 22.81
N TRP A 197 1.61 8.54 21.89
CA TRP A 197 1.73 7.39 20.99
C TRP A 197 2.84 7.64 19.96
N LEU A 198 2.92 8.87 19.42
CA LEU A 198 3.98 9.29 18.50
C LEU A 198 5.38 9.23 19.14
N ARG A 199 5.48 9.39 20.47
CA ARG A 199 6.77 9.31 21.21
C ARG A 199 7.19 7.89 21.56
N GLN A 200 6.38 6.88 21.26
CA GLN A 200 6.78 5.49 21.48
C GLN A 200 8.05 5.17 20.68
N ARG A 201 9.04 4.60 21.36
CA ARG A 201 10.28 4.14 20.74
C ARG A 201 9.98 2.97 19.81
N VAL A 202 10.55 2.99 18.61
CA VAL A 202 10.56 1.80 17.75
C VAL A 202 11.46 0.75 18.42
N ARG A 203 10.97 -0.48 18.51
CA ARG A 203 11.65 -1.59 19.21
C ARG A 203 13.06 -1.86 18.70
N THR A 204 13.25 -1.72 17.40
CA THR A 204 14.53 -1.95 16.68
C THR A 204 15.21 -0.63 16.28
N GLY A 205 14.85 0.48 16.92
CA GLY A 205 15.38 1.79 16.58
C GLY A 205 16.91 1.84 16.70
N ASP A 206 17.56 2.24 15.61
CA ASP A 206 19.01 2.40 15.49
C ASP A 206 19.29 3.63 14.63
N PRO A 207 19.56 4.80 15.25
CA PRO A 207 19.78 6.05 14.52
C PRO A 207 20.93 5.97 13.51
N SER A 208 21.98 5.19 13.80
CA SER A 208 23.15 5.06 12.92
C SER A 208 22.78 4.31 11.64
N THR A 209 22.08 3.19 11.78
CA THR A 209 21.57 2.42 10.64
C THR A 209 20.44 3.16 9.91
N ASN A 210 19.67 3.98 10.62
CA ASN A 210 18.59 4.77 10.03
C ASN A 210 19.10 5.78 9.00
N VAL A 211 20.27 6.38 9.21
CA VAL A 211 20.89 7.29 8.22
C VAL A 211 21.14 6.58 6.90
N LEU A 212 21.68 5.36 6.95
CA LEU A 212 21.96 4.56 5.75
C LEU A 212 20.68 4.22 4.96
N PHE A 213 19.65 3.71 5.62
CA PHE A 213 18.41 3.34 4.92
C PHE A 213 17.61 4.56 4.46
N ASN A 214 17.69 5.70 5.17
CA ASN A 214 17.14 6.95 4.67
C ASN A 214 17.84 7.38 3.38
N HIS A 215 19.17 7.35 3.33
CA HIS A 215 19.91 7.66 2.11
C HIS A 215 19.47 6.77 0.93
N GLN A 216 19.34 5.46 1.16
CA GLN A 216 18.84 4.54 0.14
C GLN A 216 17.41 4.85 -0.32
N CYS A 217 16.53 5.29 0.59
CA CYS A 217 15.20 5.76 0.20
C CYS A 217 15.26 6.99 -0.70
N GLU A 218 16.18 7.92 -0.41
CA GLU A 218 16.37 9.11 -1.25
C GLU A 218 16.89 8.77 -2.63
N GLU A 219 17.81 7.81 -2.75
CA GLU A 219 18.30 7.33 -4.05
C GLU A 219 17.15 6.74 -4.89
N LEU A 220 16.29 5.93 -4.25
CA LEU A 220 15.12 5.33 -4.91
C LEU A 220 14.08 6.36 -5.38
N VAL A 221 14.00 7.52 -4.72
CA VAL A 221 13.05 8.60 -5.03
C VAL A 221 13.64 9.63 -6.00
N SER A 222 14.91 9.98 -5.81
CA SER A 222 15.62 11.02 -6.58
C SER A 222 16.05 10.53 -7.95
N GLY A 223 16.13 9.21 -8.18
CA GLY A 223 16.40 8.64 -9.49
C GLY A 223 17.78 9.00 -10.08
N MET A 224 18.79 9.28 -9.24
CA MET A 224 20.18 9.45 -9.68
C MET A 224 20.86 8.08 -9.76
N ALA A 225 21.66 7.75 -10.77
CA ALA A 225 22.00 8.39 -12.03
C ALA A 225 22.70 7.30 -12.88
N GLU A 226 22.40 7.16 -14.18
CA GLU A 226 22.83 6.04 -15.07
C GLU A 226 22.04 4.71 -14.93
N VAL A 227 20.75 4.71 -15.30
CA VAL A 227 20.27 3.53 -16.04
C VAL A 227 20.26 3.95 -17.49
N ASP A 228 21.36 3.59 -18.17
CA ASP A 228 21.57 3.68 -19.61
C ASP A 228 20.23 3.58 -20.35
N GLU A 229 19.91 4.63 -21.12
CA GLU A 229 18.65 4.82 -21.83
C GLU A 229 18.24 3.55 -22.60
N THR A 230 19.25 2.80 -23.06
CA THR A 230 19.18 1.48 -23.67
C THR A 230 18.48 0.43 -22.79
N THR A 231 18.81 0.34 -21.50
CA THR A 231 18.24 -0.65 -20.57
C THR A 231 16.80 -0.29 -20.18
N ALA A 232 16.51 1.00 -20.05
CA ALA A 232 15.14 1.47 -19.82
C ALA A 232 14.24 1.22 -21.05
N ILE A 233 14.78 1.40 -22.25
CA ILE A 233 14.12 1.05 -23.53
C ILE A 233 13.93 -0.46 -23.64
N ILE A 234 14.95 -1.28 -23.37
CA ILE A 234 14.85 -2.75 -23.39
C ILE A 234 13.83 -3.23 -22.37
N ARG A 235 13.78 -2.65 -21.16
CA ARG A 235 12.78 -3.01 -20.14
C ARG A 235 11.37 -2.59 -20.55
N ARG A 236 11.20 -1.44 -21.19
CA ARG A 236 9.93 -1.02 -21.79
C ARG A 236 9.49 -1.96 -22.91
N LEU A 237 10.43 -2.34 -23.78
CA LEU A 237 10.19 -3.27 -24.87
C LEU A 237 9.84 -4.66 -24.35
N LEU A 238 10.51 -5.17 -23.31
CA LEU A 238 10.21 -6.47 -22.69
C LEU A 238 8.87 -6.48 -21.94
N ILE A 239 8.50 -5.38 -21.27
CA ILE A 239 7.18 -5.27 -20.62
C ILE A 239 6.06 -5.17 -21.67
N HIS A 240 6.31 -4.52 -22.81
CA HIS A 240 5.37 -4.47 -23.93
C HIS A 240 5.35 -5.77 -24.76
N SER A 241 6.46 -6.49 -24.87
CA SER A 241 6.59 -7.72 -25.68
C SER A 241 6.30 -9.00 -24.88
N ALA A 242 6.24 -8.95 -23.55
CA ALA A 242 5.76 -10.08 -22.74
C ALA A 242 4.28 -10.43 -23.01
N GLY A 243 3.53 -9.55 -23.68
CA GLY A 243 2.22 -9.88 -24.28
C GLY A 243 2.28 -10.59 -25.64
N SER A 244 3.48 -10.77 -26.22
CA SER A 244 3.73 -11.36 -27.54
C SER A 244 4.75 -12.51 -27.53
N PHE A 245 5.39 -12.82 -26.39
CA PHE A 245 6.50 -13.79 -26.29
C PHE A 245 6.11 -15.20 -25.83
N LEU A 246 4.83 -15.56 -25.89
CA LEU A 246 4.35 -16.94 -25.69
C LEU A 246 4.10 -17.71 -27.01
N SER A 247 4.78 -17.35 -28.10
CA SER A 247 4.74 -18.16 -29.34
C SER A 247 6.04 -18.12 -30.15
N ILE A 248 7.18 -18.49 -29.56
CA ILE A 248 8.36 -18.89 -30.36
C ILE A 248 8.95 -20.18 -29.78
N SER A 249 8.14 -21.24 -29.81
CA SER A 249 8.63 -22.63 -29.77
C SER A 249 8.72 -23.24 -31.17
N GLU A 250 8.75 -22.43 -32.24
CA GLU A 250 8.63 -22.93 -33.63
C GLU A 250 9.68 -22.42 -34.65
N LEU A 251 10.83 -21.89 -34.23
CA LEU A 251 11.91 -21.58 -35.18
C LEU A 251 13.28 -22.09 -34.69
N ALA A 252 13.36 -23.41 -34.59
CA ALA A 252 14.62 -24.14 -34.72
C ALA A 252 14.65 -24.79 -36.11
N GLU A 253 15.06 -24.02 -37.11
CA GLU A 253 15.78 -24.44 -38.32
C GLU A 253 16.53 -23.24 -38.91
#